data_AF-A0A5Z0TC63-F1
#
_entry.id   AF-A0A5Z0TC63-F1
#
_cell.length_a   1.000
_cell.length_b   1.000
_cell.length_c   1.000
_cell.angle_alpha   90.00
_cell.angle_beta   90.00
_cell.angle_gamma   90.00
#
_symmetry.space_group_name_H-M   'P 1'
#
loop_
_entity.id
_entity.type
_entity.pdbx_description
1 polymer ?
#
loop_
_entity_poly.entity_id
_entity_poly.type
_entity_poly.pdbx_seq_one_letter_code
_entity_poly.pdbx_strand_id
1 'polypeptide(L)'
;MSSKYEELKKEVSELADEGRNLYLSMLNEHHKFDDELLKDLHEKGSKIVDVGGNYQSWYSKACRVIEQTLPERLDEFVKLYKGDEKRKEISPLNYSISDYLVGIQSTRGSSIIASRKDAIPKMETQYRILSSAAEKFESSIFDIKEVLQADLFDTELDTAKELNKKGFVRAAGAVAGVVLEKHLSHVCN
;
A
#
# COMPACT_ATOMS: atom_id res chain seq x y z
N MET A 1 -11.25 -7.79 -19.63
CA MET A 1 -9.79 -7.73 -19.36
C MET A 1 -9.61 -6.81 -18.19
N SER A 2 -9.01 -7.29 -17.10
CA SER A 2 -8.62 -6.40 -16.02
C SER A 2 -7.71 -5.32 -16.62
N SER A 3 -8.00 -4.05 -16.34
CA SER A 3 -7.07 -3.00 -16.72
C SER A 3 -5.73 -3.28 -16.03
N LYS A 4 -4.59 -3.08 -16.72
CA LYS A 4 -3.24 -3.21 -16.13
C LYS A 4 -3.09 -2.43 -14.81
N TYR A 5 -3.93 -1.42 -14.60
CA TYR A 5 -4.03 -0.64 -13.37
C TYR A 5 -4.75 -1.36 -12.22
N GLU A 6 -5.80 -2.13 -12.49
CA GLU A 6 -6.48 -2.94 -11.45
C GLU A 6 -5.57 -4.08 -10.97
N GLU A 7 -4.73 -4.61 -11.86
CA GLU A 7 -3.66 -5.54 -11.48
C GLU A 7 -2.65 -4.88 -10.55
N LEU A 8 -2.16 -3.67 -10.90
CA LEU A 8 -1.27 -2.88 -10.02
C LEU A 8 -1.91 -2.54 -8.67
N LYS A 9 -3.20 -2.15 -8.65
CA LYS A 9 -3.93 -1.88 -7.40
C LYS A 9 -3.93 -3.12 -6.51
N LYS A 10 -4.26 -4.28 -7.10
CA LYS A 10 -4.26 -5.55 -6.39
C LYS A 10 -2.87 -5.88 -5.85
N GLU A 11 -1.83 -5.72 -6.65
CA GLU A 11 -0.43 -5.95 -6.22
C GLU A 11 -0.03 -5.06 -5.05
N VAL A 12 -0.39 -3.77 -5.06
CA VAL A 12 -0.10 -2.84 -3.97
C VAL A 12 -0.84 -3.22 -2.68
N SER A 13 -2.10 -3.64 -2.79
CA SER A 13 -2.89 -4.13 -1.65
C SER A 13 -2.30 -5.41 -1.07
N GLU A 14 -1.97 -6.39 -1.91
CA GLU A 14 -1.34 -7.64 -1.49
C GLU A 14 0.00 -7.38 -0.80
N LEU A 15 0.77 -6.41 -1.30
CA LEU A 15 2.04 -6.02 -0.69
C LEU A 15 1.86 -5.35 0.68
N ALA A 16 0.79 -4.59 0.89
CA ALA A 16 0.43 -4.05 2.19
C ALA A 16 0.07 -5.16 3.18
N ASP A 17 -0.69 -6.17 2.74
CA ASP A 17 -1.04 -7.35 3.53
C ASP A 17 0.21 -8.20 3.87
N GLU A 18 1.14 -8.38 2.93
CA GLU A 18 2.44 -8.99 3.18
C GLU A 18 3.21 -8.26 4.30
N GLY A 19 3.22 -6.93 4.28
CA GLY A 19 3.84 -6.11 5.32
C GLY A 19 3.19 -6.32 6.69
N ARG A 20 1.86 -6.42 6.74
CA ARG A 20 1.12 -6.75 7.96
C ARG A 20 1.46 -8.16 8.46
N ASN A 21 1.57 -9.14 7.57
CA ASN A 21 1.94 -10.51 7.93
C ASN A 21 3.36 -10.59 8.51
N LEU A 22 4.32 -9.86 7.94
CA LEU A 22 5.67 -9.73 8.50
C LEU A 22 5.64 -9.14 9.91
N TYR A 23 4.88 -8.07 10.13
CA TYR A 23 4.70 -7.48 11.45
C TYR A 23 4.09 -8.45 12.47
N LEU A 24 3.02 -9.14 12.10
CA LEU A 24 2.38 -10.16 12.95
C LEU A 24 3.33 -11.31 13.27
N SER A 25 4.18 -11.69 12.32
CA SER A 25 5.18 -12.74 12.52
C SER A 25 6.26 -12.31 13.51
N MET A 26 6.74 -11.06 13.42
CA MET A 26 7.66 -10.48 14.41
C MET A 26 7.04 -10.43 15.82
N LEU A 27 5.76 -10.06 15.92
CA LEU A 27 5.03 -10.09 17.20
C LEU A 27 4.92 -11.51 17.75
N ASN A 28 4.59 -12.49 16.90
CA ASN A 28 4.44 -13.89 17.29
C ASN A 28 5.76 -14.49 17.78
N GLU A 29 6.90 -14.15 17.16
CA GLU A 29 8.22 -14.60 17.64
C GLU A 29 8.50 -14.15 19.07
N HIS A 30 8.02 -12.97 19.47
CA HIS A 30 8.21 -12.45 20.81
C HIS A 30 7.14 -12.95 21.79
N HIS A 31 5.87 -12.76 21.48
CA HIS A 31 4.76 -12.99 22.40
C HIS A 31 4.31 -14.45 22.44
N LYS A 32 4.58 -15.22 21.37
CA LYS A 32 4.06 -16.57 21.13
C LYS A 32 2.54 -16.62 21.27
N PHE A 33 1.86 -16.32 20.17
CA PHE A 33 0.40 -16.39 20.10
C PHE A 33 -0.09 -17.81 20.41
N ASP A 34 -1.24 -17.90 21.07
CA ASP A 34 -1.91 -19.18 21.30
C ASP A 34 -2.59 -19.69 20.01
N ASP A 35 -2.96 -20.97 20.03
CA ASP A 35 -3.57 -21.64 18.88
C ASP A 35 -4.94 -21.06 18.50
N GLU A 36 -5.63 -20.41 19.44
CA GLU A 36 -6.92 -19.76 19.20
C GLU A 36 -6.73 -18.44 18.42
N LEU A 37 -5.78 -17.61 18.85
CA LEU A 37 -5.43 -16.36 18.17
C LEU A 37 -4.84 -16.63 16.78
N LEU A 38 -4.04 -17.68 16.62
CA LEU A 38 -3.53 -18.08 15.31
C LEU A 38 -4.65 -18.47 14.34
N LYS A 39 -5.69 -19.16 14.82
CA LYS A 39 -6.87 -19.50 14.02
C LYS A 39 -7.67 -18.25 13.63
N ASP A 40 -7.95 -17.35 14.58
CA ASP A 40 -8.67 -16.09 14.30
C ASP A 40 -7.90 -15.21 13.29
N LEU A 41 -6.57 -15.13 13.41
CA LEU A 41 -5.73 -14.42 12.44
C LEU A 41 -5.80 -15.04 11.04
N HIS A 42 -5.75 -16.37 10.94
CA HIS A 42 -5.89 -17.08 9.68
C HIS A 42 -7.27 -16.89 9.04
N GLU A 43 -8.35 -16.92 9.83
CA GLU A 43 -9.71 -16.64 9.37
C GLU A 43 -9.86 -15.20 8.84
N LYS A 44 -9.16 -14.25 9.46
CA LYS A 44 -9.05 -12.85 9.00
C LYS A 44 -8.09 -12.64 7.83
N GLY A 45 -7.54 -13.72 7.27
CA GLY A 45 -6.65 -13.68 6.10
C GLY A 45 -5.18 -13.34 6.42
N SER A 46 -4.84 -13.12 7.68
CA SER A 46 -3.46 -12.87 8.12
C SER A 46 -2.71 -14.19 8.30
N LYS A 47 -1.40 -14.20 8.03
CA LYS A 47 -0.57 -15.41 8.09
C LYS A 47 0.72 -15.14 8.82
N ILE A 48 1.18 -16.14 9.57
CA ILE A 48 2.54 -16.14 10.12
C ILE A 48 3.48 -16.68 9.05
N VAL A 49 4.51 -15.89 8.73
CA VAL A 49 5.49 -16.15 7.69
C VAL A 49 6.90 -16.09 8.26
N ASP A 50 7.86 -16.69 7.55
CA ASP A 50 9.28 -16.51 7.87
C ASP A 50 9.71 -15.08 7.54
N VAL A 51 10.00 -14.28 8.58
CA VAL A 51 10.39 -12.88 8.41
C VAL A 51 11.73 -12.78 7.69
N GLY A 52 12.69 -13.64 8.01
CA GLY A 52 14.04 -13.61 7.43
C GLY A 52 14.03 -13.84 5.92
N GLY A 53 13.29 -14.85 5.46
CA GLY A 53 13.19 -15.20 4.05
C GLY A 53 12.33 -14.24 3.20
N ASN A 54 11.31 -13.62 3.80
CA ASN A 54 10.34 -12.82 3.02
C ASN A 54 10.60 -11.30 3.08
N TYR A 55 11.24 -10.80 4.14
CA TYR A 55 11.38 -9.35 4.35
C TYR A 55 12.11 -8.64 3.20
N GLN A 56 13.22 -9.18 2.71
CA GLN A 56 14.03 -8.50 1.68
C GLN A 56 13.31 -8.37 0.34
N SER A 57 12.54 -9.40 -0.03
CA SER A 57 11.69 -9.38 -1.23
C SER A 57 10.58 -8.34 -1.09
N TRP A 58 9.88 -8.37 0.04
CA TRP A 58 8.83 -7.40 0.37
C TRP A 58 9.37 -5.96 0.39
N TYR A 59 10.48 -5.71 1.09
CA TYR A 59 11.10 -4.39 1.24
C TYR A 59 11.47 -3.77 -0.11
N SER A 60 12.04 -4.58 -1.02
CA SER A 60 12.44 -4.12 -2.36
C SER A 60 11.24 -3.67 -3.19
N LYS A 61 10.14 -4.44 -3.15
CA LYS A 61 8.88 -4.07 -3.81
C LYS A 61 8.24 -2.84 -3.15
N ALA A 62 8.20 -2.81 -1.83
CA ALA A 62 7.58 -1.73 -1.06
C ALA A 62 8.28 -0.38 -1.30
N CYS A 63 9.62 -0.37 -1.37
CA CYS A 63 10.37 0.83 -1.71
C CYS A 63 9.95 1.42 -3.06
N ARG A 64 9.73 0.58 -4.08
CA ARG A 64 9.30 1.03 -5.42
C ARG A 64 7.91 1.64 -5.40
N VAL A 65 6.98 1.03 -4.67
CA VAL A 65 5.62 1.55 -4.51
C VAL A 65 5.65 2.90 -3.80
N ILE A 66 6.38 3.00 -2.69
CA ILE A 66 6.49 4.24 -1.90
C ILE A 66 7.18 5.34 -2.70
N GLU A 67 8.24 5.03 -3.44
CA GLU A 67 8.92 5.98 -4.33
C GLU A 67 7.97 6.63 -5.34
N GLN A 68 7.00 5.88 -5.86
CA GLN A 68 6.05 6.37 -6.86
C GLN A 68 4.83 7.08 -6.26
N THR A 69 4.37 6.65 -5.09
CA THR A 69 3.09 7.10 -4.51
C THR A 69 3.24 8.08 -3.36
N LEU A 70 4.28 7.90 -2.55
CA LEU A 70 4.54 8.61 -1.29
C LEU A 70 6.04 8.96 -1.16
N PRO A 71 6.67 9.61 -2.17
CA PRO A 71 8.11 9.88 -2.17
C PRO A 71 8.57 10.66 -0.93
N GLU A 72 7.72 11.50 -0.36
CA GLU A 72 7.96 12.26 0.87
C GLU A 72 8.20 11.38 2.11
N ARG A 73 7.69 10.13 2.11
CA ARG A 73 7.87 9.15 3.20
C ARG A 73 8.97 8.13 2.92
N LEU A 74 9.59 8.14 1.72
CA LEU A 74 10.59 7.13 1.33
C LEU A 74 11.82 7.14 2.25
N ASP A 75 12.35 8.33 2.58
CA ASP A 75 13.51 8.46 3.45
C ASP A 75 13.25 7.91 4.86
N GLU A 76 12.06 8.19 5.42
CA GLU A 76 11.63 7.61 6.69
C GLU A 76 11.54 6.08 6.59
N PHE A 77 10.90 5.55 5.55
CA PHE A 77 10.77 4.11 5.33
C PHE A 77 12.13 3.40 5.27
N VAL A 78 13.10 3.99 4.56
CA VAL A 78 14.47 3.45 4.46
C VAL A 78 15.21 3.54 5.79
N LYS A 79 15.07 4.65 6.53
CA LYS A 79 15.69 4.84 7.85
C LYS A 79 15.20 3.82 8.88
N LEU A 80 13.94 3.41 8.84
CA LEU A 80 13.41 2.37 9.74
C LEU A 80 14.13 1.02 9.55
N TYR A 81 14.54 0.71 8.33
CA TYR A 81 15.33 -0.50 8.02
C TYR A 81 16.80 -0.35 8.41
N LYS A 82 17.46 0.70 7.91
CA LYS A 82 18.92 0.87 8.07
C LYS A 82 19.35 1.31 9.46
N GLY A 83 18.50 2.07 10.16
CA GLY A 83 18.88 2.78 11.37
C GLY A 83 19.92 3.89 11.09
N ASP A 84 20.61 4.31 12.14
CA ASP A 84 21.71 5.27 12.06
C ASP A 84 23.05 4.53 11.86
N GLU A 85 23.68 4.72 10.70
CA GLU A 85 24.97 4.11 10.34
C GLU A 85 26.13 4.61 11.24
N LYS A 86 26.00 5.77 11.89
CA LYS A 86 27.05 6.39 12.72
C LYS A 86 26.86 6.17 14.22
N ARG A 87 25.89 5.32 14.62
CA ARG A 87 25.63 5.03 16.03
C ARG A 87 26.82 4.32 16.68
N LYS A 88 27.16 4.75 17.89
CA LYS A 88 28.26 4.16 18.68
C LYS A 88 27.83 2.94 19.51
N GLU A 89 26.57 2.91 19.92
CA GLU A 89 25.98 1.85 20.74
C GLU A 89 24.58 1.52 20.23
N ILE A 90 24.13 0.29 20.48
CA ILE A 90 22.78 -0.15 20.18
C ILE A 90 21.93 -0.05 21.45
N SER A 91 20.81 0.65 21.31
CA SER A 91 19.79 0.94 22.31
C SER A 91 18.41 0.66 21.72
N PRO A 92 17.35 0.50 22.54
CA PRO A 92 15.99 0.29 22.03
C PRO A 92 15.53 1.37 21.03
N LEU A 93 15.97 2.62 21.21
CA LEU A 93 15.54 3.74 20.38
C LEU A 93 16.12 3.70 18.96
N ASN A 94 17.39 3.26 18.84
CA ASN A 94 18.12 3.22 17.58
C ASN A 94 18.24 1.81 16.99
N TYR A 95 17.55 0.82 17.59
CA TYR A 95 17.43 -0.52 17.06
C TYR A 95 16.61 -0.49 15.76
N SER A 96 17.15 -1.10 14.71
CA SER A 96 16.59 -1.07 13.35
C SER A 96 16.07 -2.44 12.94
N ILE A 97 15.33 -2.49 11.83
CA ILE A 97 14.85 -3.79 11.30
C ILE A 97 16.03 -4.61 10.76
N SER A 98 17.09 -3.97 10.25
CA SER A 98 18.30 -4.70 9.87
C SER A 98 18.95 -5.44 11.05
N ASP A 99 18.96 -4.84 12.25
CA ASP A 99 19.47 -5.48 13.46
C ASP A 99 18.64 -6.69 13.85
N TYR A 100 17.32 -6.60 13.68
CA TYR A 100 16.41 -7.72 13.92
C TYR A 100 16.72 -8.91 13.00
N LEU A 101 16.89 -8.65 11.69
CA LEU A 101 17.13 -9.71 10.70
C LEU A 101 18.49 -10.39 10.92
N VAL A 102 19.51 -9.62 11.29
CA VAL A 102 20.83 -10.16 11.66
C VAL A 102 20.76 -10.88 13.02
N GLY A 103 19.82 -10.49 13.89
CA GLY A 103 19.66 -11.04 15.23
C GLY A 103 20.58 -10.42 16.27
N ILE A 104 20.93 -9.14 16.11
CA ILE A 104 21.83 -8.45 17.04
C ILE A 104 21.14 -8.24 18.39
N GLN A 105 21.88 -8.49 19.47
CA GLN A 105 21.44 -8.23 20.83
C GLN A 105 22.51 -7.44 21.57
N SER A 106 22.12 -6.33 22.20
CA SER A 106 23.01 -5.48 22.99
C SER A 106 22.83 -5.77 24.47
N THR A 107 23.93 -6.03 25.19
CA THR A 107 23.92 -6.33 26.62
C THR A 107 24.85 -5.40 27.39
N ARG A 108 24.47 -5.04 28.61
CA ARG A 108 25.33 -4.32 29.58
C ARG A 108 25.39 -5.14 30.85
N GLY A 109 26.51 -5.85 31.02
CA GLY A 109 26.63 -6.86 32.07
C GLY A 109 25.65 -8.00 31.84
N SER A 110 24.80 -8.28 32.81
CA SER A 110 23.77 -9.33 32.75
C SER A 110 22.44 -8.87 32.15
N SER A 111 22.26 -7.57 31.89
CA SER A 111 20.98 -7.03 31.39
C SER A 111 21.00 -6.86 29.87
N ILE A 112 19.92 -7.30 29.22
CA ILE A 112 19.66 -7.05 27.80
C ILE A 112 19.17 -5.62 27.64
N ILE A 113 19.94 -4.79 26.94
CA ILE A 113 19.61 -3.39 26.68
C ILE A 113 18.66 -3.29 25.49
N ALA A 114 18.98 -4.00 24.40
CA ALA A 114 18.21 -3.98 23.17
C ALA A 114 18.20 -5.37 22.52
N SER A 115 17.06 -5.75 21.97
CA SER A 115 16.85 -7.04 21.29
C SER A 115 15.83 -6.92 20.17
N ARG A 116 15.54 -8.05 19.52
CA ARG A 116 14.59 -8.17 18.40
C ARG A 116 13.24 -7.48 18.64
N LYS A 117 12.77 -7.44 19.89
CA LYS A 117 11.52 -6.76 20.25
C LYS A 117 11.49 -5.28 19.89
N ASP A 118 12.65 -4.63 19.93
CA ASP A 118 12.76 -3.18 19.75
C ASP A 118 12.58 -2.76 18.28
N ALA A 119 12.67 -3.72 17.33
CA ALA A 119 12.33 -3.50 15.92
C ALA A 119 10.83 -3.58 15.62
N ILE A 120 10.00 -4.14 16.51
CA ILE A 120 8.56 -4.35 16.26
C ILE A 120 7.84 -3.03 15.93
N PRO A 121 8.03 -1.93 16.70
CA PRO A 121 7.40 -0.64 16.35
C PRO A 121 7.91 -0.05 15.03
N LYS A 122 9.16 -0.36 14.64
CA LYS A 122 9.75 0.10 13.37
C LYS A 122 9.10 -0.63 12.19
N MET A 123 8.90 -1.93 12.32
CA MET A 123 8.17 -2.73 11.34
C MET A 123 6.70 -2.28 11.25
N GLU A 124 6.08 -1.99 12.40
CA GLU A 124 4.72 -1.45 12.43
C GLU A 124 4.61 -0.17 11.60
N THR A 125 5.55 0.75 11.83
CA THR A 125 5.60 2.02 11.11
C THR A 125 5.82 1.79 9.60
N GLN A 126 6.73 0.89 9.22
CA GLN A 126 6.97 0.59 7.80
C GLN A 126 5.73 0.07 7.08
N TYR A 127 5.03 -0.93 7.64
CA TYR A 127 3.85 -1.46 6.96
C TYR A 127 2.73 -0.40 6.91
N ARG A 128 2.57 0.42 7.96
CA ARG A 128 1.56 1.49 7.97
C ARG A 128 1.83 2.56 6.90
N ILE A 129 3.10 2.91 6.66
CA ILE A 129 3.47 3.81 5.55
C ILE A 129 3.02 3.21 4.21
N LEU A 130 3.27 1.92 4.01
CA LEU A 130 2.85 1.22 2.80
C LEU A 130 1.32 1.13 2.68
N SER A 131 0.59 0.88 3.77
CA SER A 131 -0.87 0.90 3.79
C SER A 131 -1.42 2.27 3.41
N SER A 132 -0.87 3.37 3.94
CA SER A 132 -1.26 4.72 3.55
C SER A 132 -0.94 5.02 2.08
N ALA A 133 0.16 4.46 1.55
CA ALA A 133 0.47 4.55 0.13
C ALA A 133 -0.58 3.82 -0.73
N ALA A 134 -1.07 2.66 -0.29
CA ALA A 134 -2.14 1.92 -0.95
C ALA A 134 -3.46 2.72 -0.98
N GLU A 135 -3.85 3.32 0.16
CA GLU A 135 -5.05 4.18 0.25
C GLU A 135 -4.95 5.41 -0.66
N LYS A 136 -3.81 6.10 -0.67
CA LYS A 136 -3.59 7.25 -1.56
C LYS A 136 -3.62 6.86 -3.03
N PHE A 137 -3.08 5.69 -3.37
CA PHE A 137 -3.14 5.16 -4.73
C PHE A 137 -4.58 4.91 -5.17
N GLU A 138 -5.42 4.35 -4.29
CA GLU A 138 -6.85 4.17 -4.56
C GLU A 138 -7.61 5.49 -4.74
N SER A 139 -7.40 6.46 -3.85
CA SER A 139 -8.02 7.79 -3.97
C SER A 139 -7.60 8.51 -5.25
N SER A 140 -6.29 8.53 -5.55
CA SER A 140 -5.78 9.23 -6.75
C SER A 140 -6.32 8.58 -8.03
N ILE A 141 -6.51 7.26 -8.05
CA ILE A 141 -7.13 6.55 -9.18
C ILE A 141 -8.58 6.96 -9.35
N PHE A 142 -9.32 7.03 -8.25
CA PHE A 142 -10.73 7.42 -8.28
C PHE A 142 -10.86 8.81 -8.90
N ASP A 143 -10.07 9.77 -8.44
CA ASP A 143 -10.05 11.15 -8.96
C ASP A 143 -9.70 11.19 -10.46
N ILE A 144 -8.67 10.45 -10.90
CA ILE A 144 -8.26 10.40 -12.32
C ILE A 144 -9.37 9.81 -13.20
N LYS A 145 -10.07 8.76 -12.73
CA LYS A 145 -11.17 8.14 -13.48
C LYS A 145 -12.34 9.11 -13.65
N GLU A 146 -12.71 9.83 -12.61
CA GLU A 146 -13.78 10.85 -12.68
C GLU A 146 -13.43 11.96 -13.67
N VAL A 147 -12.21 12.49 -13.61
CA VAL A 147 -11.74 13.55 -14.53
C VAL A 147 -11.74 13.08 -15.99
N LEU A 148 -11.14 11.91 -16.28
CA LEU A 148 -11.10 11.35 -17.64
C LEU A 148 -12.50 11.08 -18.20
N GLN A 149 -13.41 10.62 -17.35
CA GLN A 149 -14.78 10.34 -17.74
C GLN A 149 -15.54 11.64 -18.05
N ALA A 150 -15.34 12.70 -17.27
CA ALA A 150 -15.88 14.03 -17.55
C ALA A 150 -15.36 14.57 -18.90
N ASP A 151 -14.04 14.52 -19.13
CA ASP A 151 -13.43 14.97 -20.39
C ASP A 151 -13.97 14.19 -21.61
N LEU A 152 -14.15 12.87 -21.47
CA LEU A 152 -14.74 12.03 -22.52
C LEU A 152 -16.20 12.43 -22.79
N PHE A 153 -17.00 12.65 -21.75
CA PHE A 153 -18.39 13.08 -21.89
C PHE A 153 -18.51 14.45 -22.54
N ASP A 154 -17.65 15.40 -22.17
CA ASP A 154 -17.62 16.72 -22.80
C ASP A 154 -17.30 16.64 -24.30
N THR A 155 -16.33 15.79 -24.68
CA THR A 155 -15.98 15.54 -26.09
C THR A 155 -17.14 14.95 -26.89
N GLU A 156 -17.85 13.98 -26.31
CA GLU A 156 -19.03 13.36 -26.93
C GLU A 156 -20.21 14.34 -27.02
N LEU A 157 -20.43 15.18 -25.99
CA LEU A 157 -21.44 16.24 -26.02
C LEU A 157 -21.13 17.30 -27.07
N ASP A 158 -19.86 17.68 -27.24
CA ASP A 158 -19.45 18.60 -28.29
C ASP A 158 -19.66 18.01 -29.68
N THR A 159 -19.39 16.72 -29.84
CA THR A 159 -19.73 15.97 -31.07
C THR A 159 -21.24 16.00 -31.33
N ALA A 160 -22.07 15.79 -30.31
CA ALA A 160 -23.52 15.90 -30.41
C ALA A 160 -23.97 17.33 -30.81
N LYS A 161 -23.37 18.37 -30.22
CA LYS A 161 -23.64 19.77 -30.57
C LYS A 161 -23.29 20.07 -32.03
N GLU A 162 -22.15 19.59 -32.51
CA GLU A 162 -21.76 19.76 -33.91
C GLU A 162 -22.71 19.06 -34.89
N LEU A 163 -23.09 17.82 -34.60
CA LEU A 163 -24.05 17.07 -35.39
C LEU A 163 -25.39 17.81 -35.47
N ASN A 164 -25.84 18.38 -34.35
CA ASN A 164 -27.07 19.16 -34.31
C ASN A 164 -26.97 20.44 -35.16
N LYS A 165 -25.85 21.18 -35.07
CA LYS A 165 -25.59 22.38 -35.89
C LYS A 165 -25.61 22.08 -37.39
N LYS A 166 -25.16 20.89 -37.79
CA LYS A 166 -25.15 20.43 -39.19
C LYS A 166 -26.49 19.83 -39.65
N GLY A 167 -27.52 19.82 -38.79
CA GLY A 167 -28.87 19.32 -39.11
C GLY A 167 -29.07 17.80 -38.88
N PHE A 168 -28.06 17.09 -38.36
CA PHE A 168 -28.13 15.66 -38.05
C PHE A 168 -28.75 15.40 -36.67
N VAL A 169 -29.98 15.88 -36.45
CA VAL A 169 -30.65 15.91 -35.13
C VAL A 169 -30.79 14.52 -34.48
N ARG A 170 -31.09 13.48 -35.27
CA ARG A 170 -31.22 12.11 -34.73
C ARG A 170 -29.89 11.54 -34.23
N ALA A 171 -28.80 11.79 -34.95
CA ALA A 171 -27.46 11.35 -34.55
C ALA A 171 -26.98 12.11 -33.30
N ALA A 172 -27.21 13.43 -33.27
CA ALA A 172 -26.94 14.25 -32.09
C ALA A 172 -27.70 13.76 -30.86
N GLY A 173 -29.01 13.46 -31.00
CA GLY A 173 -29.83 12.94 -29.92
C GLY A 173 -29.36 11.56 -29.43
N ALA A 174 -28.92 10.67 -30.34
CA ALA A 174 -28.38 9.37 -29.97
C ALA A 174 -27.08 9.49 -29.15
N VAL A 175 -26.14 10.34 -29.59
CA VAL A 175 -24.87 10.56 -28.86
C VAL A 175 -25.13 11.17 -27.48
N ALA A 176 -25.98 12.22 -27.40
CA ALA A 176 -26.34 12.83 -26.13
C ALA A 176 -27.08 11.86 -25.19
N GLY A 177 -27.94 10.99 -25.73
CA GLY A 177 -28.62 9.94 -24.98
C GLY A 177 -27.64 8.93 -24.39
N VAL A 178 -26.67 8.46 -25.16
CA VAL A 178 -25.62 7.55 -24.68
C VAL A 178 -24.76 8.18 -23.60
N VAL A 179 -24.42 9.47 -23.72
CA VAL A 179 -23.69 10.20 -22.67
C VAL A 179 -24.53 10.28 -21.38
N LEU A 180 -25.82 10.61 -21.50
CA LEU A 180 -26.73 10.68 -20.36
C LEU A 180 -26.89 9.31 -19.68
N GLU A 181 -27.07 8.24 -20.45
CA GLU A 181 -27.16 6.87 -19.94
C GLU A 181 -25.88 6.47 -19.20
N LYS A 182 -24.70 6.74 -19.79
CA LYS A 182 -23.41 6.45 -19.15
C LYS A 182 -23.20 7.28 -17.88
N HIS A 183 -23.60 8.55 -17.87
CA HIS A 183 -23.53 9.40 -16.69
C HIS A 183 -24.44 8.89 -15.57
N LEU A 184 -25.71 8.61 -15.86
CA LEU A 184 -26.65 8.07 -14.88
C LEU A 184 -26.21 6.70 -14.35
N SER A 185 -25.70 5.82 -15.22
CA SER A 185 -25.15 4.53 -14.81
C SER A 185 -23.94 4.66 -13.88
N HIS A 186 -23.19 5.76 -13.95
CA HIS A 186 -22.04 6.00 -13.07
C HIS A 186 -22.47 6.60 -11.73
N VAL A 187 -23.39 7.57 -11.74
CA VAL A 187 -23.86 8.26 -10.52
C VAL A 187 -24.82 7.40 -9.68
N CYS A 188 -25.54 6.46 -10.30
CA CYS A 188 -26.48 5.58 -9.62
C CYS A 188 -25.90 4.22 -9.19
N ASN A 189 -24.60 3.99 -9.35
CA ASN A 189 -23.89 2.78 -8.91
C ASN A 189 -23.07 3.01 -7.64
#